data_AF-A0A7C2IRF2-F1
#
_entry.id   AF-A0A7C2IRF2-F1
#
_cell.length_a   1.000
_cell.length_b   1.000
_cell.length_c   1.000
_cell.angle_alpha   90.00
_cell.angle_beta   90.00
_cell.angle_gamma   90.00
#
_symmetry.space_group_name_H-M   'P 1'
#
loop_
_entity.id
_entity.type
_entity.pdbx_description
1 polymer ?
#
loop_
_entity_poly.entity_id
_entity_poly.type
_entity_poly.pdbx_seq_one_letter_code
_entity_poly.pdbx_strand_id
1 'polypeptide(L)'
;MYARIDSMRDSQSVTPQRPRRPNPHPVSVGRLLCGFLVILVVACGLVERLPQASASDSGSSALMGWIYDSQGQPVRSAEVEVYVNRQEELFASDRSASDGAFAIALPESTFESLRVEVDRAHFHSQTWSASGDELASLRQGGTIRLPDITLERRITLGFWIATLTFVGMLVIIALEKLHNTMAALLGTAIVLGVSFVGRPLNSNLFILDFDQALQYVDFDVIFLVMGMMIVIGVLETTGIFQWTAYQAYRLSRGRAWLLVIILMILTSVASAMLDNVTTMLLMAPITLEIALALGINPLSLIIPEILASNIGGISTLIGTPTNILIGSYANISFGDFLVNLTPGVILAQAALTGYVLIVYRRQYREVSGGLSDRMLERLKENGRITQPATLAKAGAVFAVMLLLFVFGERFHLIPAVTAILGAVFMLLLVETDIREMLRIVDWTTLMFFIALFMVIGAIQEVGLISMIAAGIKQVVGENLTLSLMVIIWSGALLSGVIDNIPFTAAMLPVVGYLTRTIPSASSKVLFYGLSVGSAMGGNSTLIGSSPNMVAAGITERAGYRITYMTFLKVGLPATVLTVAMGMLWLLIRF
;
A
#
# COMPACT_ATOMS: atom_id res chain seq x y z
N MET A 1 40.47 -13.21 49.36
CA MET A 1 40.81 -12.03 50.17
C MET A 1 39.52 -11.25 50.37
N TYR A 2 38.98 -11.36 51.60
CA TYR A 2 37.93 -10.56 52.25
C TYR A 2 36.50 -10.45 51.69
N ALA A 3 35.61 -11.17 52.38
CA ALA A 3 34.24 -10.81 52.68
C ALA A 3 34.15 -9.68 53.74
N ARG A 4 32.93 -9.13 53.90
CA ARG A 4 32.46 -8.03 54.79
C ARG A 4 32.48 -6.65 54.13
N ILE A 5 31.29 -6.08 53.92
CA ILE A 5 30.67 -5.08 54.81
C ILE A 5 29.21 -4.93 54.34
N ASP A 6 28.33 -5.70 54.97
CA ASP A 6 26.90 -5.42 55.10
C ASP A 6 26.72 -5.03 56.57
N SER A 7 26.65 -3.72 56.85
CA SER A 7 26.01 -3.15 58.04
C SER A 7 26.21 -1.63 58.02
N MET A 8 25.14 -0.90 58.34
CA MET A 8 25.08 0.54 58.54
C MET A 8 24.72 1.38 57.32
N ARG A 9 23.42 1.42 56.99
CA ARG A 9 22.72 2.68 56.70
C ARG A 9 21.19 2.53 56.75
N ASP A 10 20.69 2.00 57.87
CA ASP A 10 19.36 2.38 58.35
C ASP A 10 19.53 3.59 59.27
N SER A 11 19.35 4.78 58.72
CA SER A 11 18.79 5.93 59.45
C SER A 11 18.64 7.12 58.50
N GLN A 12 17.39 7.56 58.39
CA GLN A 12 16.97 8.92 58.00
C GLN A 12 17.25 9.34 56.56
N SER A 13 16.28 9.09 55.67
CA SER A 13 15.90 10.10 54.67
C SER A 13 14.38 10.08 54.47
N VAL A 14 13.72 10.92 55.28
CA VAL A 14 12.33 11.33 55.08
C VAL A 14 12.28 12.07 53.73
N THR A 15 11.77 11.42 52.70
CA THR A 15 11.44 12.08 51.43
C THR A 15 10.07 12.77 51.61
N PRO A 16 9.95 14.05 51.23
CA PRO A 16 8.72 14.82 51.47
C PRO A 16 7.61 14.30 50.55
N GLN A 17 6.44 14.00 51.15
CA GLN A 17 5.21 13.72 50.43
C GLN A 17 4.90 14.89 49.47
N ARG A 18 4.93 14.62 48.17
CA ARG A 18 4.39 15.56 47.17
C ARG A 18 2.91 15.81 47.49
N PRO A 19 2.43 17.07 47.42
CA PRO A 19 1.00 17.33 47.60
C PRO A 19 0.21 16.58 46.53
N ARG A 20 -0.82 15.85 46.96
CA ARG A 20 -1.82 15.24 46.06
C ARG A 20 -2.37 16.35 45.18
N ARG A 21 -2.07 16.32 43.88
CA ARG A 21 -2.80 17.13 42.89
C ARG A 21 -4.27 16.72 42.97
N PRO A 22 -5.22 17.67 42.96
CA PRO A 22 -6.64 17.34 42.90
C PRO A 22 -6.88 16.54 41.61
N ASN A 23 -7.63 15.43 41.72
CA ASN A 23 -8.14 14.69 40.57
C ASN A 23 -8.74 15.71 39.60
N PRO A 24 -8.33 15.76 38.32
CA PRO A 24 -9.19 16.38 37.32
C PRO A 24 -10.48 15.56 37.34
N HIS A 25 -11.60 16.23 37.59
CA HIS A 25 -12.92 15.63 37.47
C HIS A 25 -12.99 14.83 36.15
N PRO A 26 -13.61 13.63 36.13
CA PRO A 26 -13.89 12.97 34.87
C PRO A 26 -14.85 13.88 34.10
N VAL A 27 -14.31 14.72 33.23
CA VAL A 27 -15.11 15.38 32.20
C VAL A 27 -15.65 14.22 31.40
N SER A 28 -16.94 13.94 31.57
CA SER A 28 -17.59 12.79 30.97
C SER A 28 -17.27 12.79 29.48
N VAL A 29 -16.40 11.89 29.04
CA VAL A 29 -15.94 11.76 27.64
C VAL A 29 -17.15 11.67 26.70
N GLY A 30 -18.29 11.15 27.18
CA GLY A 30 -19.58 11.14 26.48
C GLY A 30 -20.15 12.51 26.09
N ARG A 31 -19.89 13.59 26.85
CA ARG A 31 -20.33 14.96 26.51
C ARG A 31 -19.44 15.63 25.47
N LEU A 32 -18.13 15.35 25.49
CA LEU A 32 -17.19 15.79 24.46
C LEU A 32 -17.44 15.07 23.13
N LEU A 33 -17.78 13.78 23.16
CA LEU A 33 -18.11 12.97 21.98
C LEU A 33 -19.41 13.41 21.29
N CYS A 34 -20.46 13.74 22.05
CA CYS A 34 -21.67 14.33 21.47
C CYS A 34 -21.40 15.73 20.89
N GLY A 35 -20.53 16.52 21.51
CA GLY A 35 -20.14 17.83 20.98
C GLY A 35 -19.38 17.74 19.65
N PHE A 36 -18.45 16.78 19.52
CA PHE A 36 -17.63 16.63 18.32
C PHE A 36 -18.41 16.10 17.11
N LEU A 37 -19.34 15.16 17.32
CA LEU A 37 -20.26 14.66 16.29
C LEU A 37 -21.21 15.76 15.78
N VAL A 38 -21.68 16.64 16.67
CA VAL A 38 -22.55 17.77 16.30
C VAL A 38 -21.76 18.84 15.53
N ILE A 39 -20.51 19.11 15.91
CA ILE A 39 -19.66 20.07 15.19
C ILE A 39 -19.35 19.58 13.76
N LEU A 40 -19.17 18.28 13.55
CA LEU A 40 -18.89 17.70 12.23
C LEU A 40 -20.11 17.77 11.28
N VAL A 41 -21.32 17.59 11.83
CA VAL A 41 -22.59 17.77 11.09
C VAL A 41 -22.85 19.24 10.77
N VAL A 42 -22.51 20.16 11.68
CA VAL A 42 -22.65 21.61 11.43
C VAL A 42 -21.60 22.12 10.45
N ALA A 43 -20.38 21.59 10.48
CA ALA A 43 -19.33 21.95 9.52
C ALA A 43 -19.65 21.50 8.09
N CYS A 44 -20.27 20.32 7.90
CA CYS A 44 -20.74 19.88 6.58
C CYS A 44 -21.87 20.76 6.00
N GLY A 45 -22.63 21.46 6.84
CA GLY A 45 -23.71 22.35 6.40
C GLY A 45 -23.26 23.77 5.99
N LEU A 46 -21.99 24.13 6.19
CA LEU A 46 -21.49 25.51 6.04
C LEU A 46 -20.48 25.72 4.90
N VAL A 47 -20.15 24.68 4.13
CA VAL A 47 -19.10 24.74 3.07
C VAL A 47 -19.61 25.23 1.71
N GLU A 48 -20.91 25.45 1.54
CA GLU A 48 -21.44 26.13 0.34
C GLU A 48 -21.30 27.66 0.46
N ARG A 49 -20.09 28.19 0.19
CA ARG A 49 -19.82 29.52 -0.38
C ARG A 49 -18.31 29.80 -0.39
N LEU A 50 -17.64 29.35 -1.45
CA LEU A 50 -16.38 29.97 -1.86
C LEU A 50 -16.67 30.92 -3.03
N PRO A 51 -16.21 32.18 -3.01
CA PRO A 51 -16.37 33.08 -4.14
C PRO A 51 -15.51 32.57 -5.31
N GLN A 52 -16.13 32.40 -6.48
CA GLN A 52 -15.39 32.22 -7.72
C GLN A 52 -14.58 33.50 -7.99
N ALA A 53 -13.28 33.33 -8.22
CA ALA A 53 -12.40 34.41 -8.62
C ALA A 53 -12.89 34.99 -9.96
N SER A 54 -13.23 36.28 -9.96
CA SER A 54 -13.56 37.04 -11.15
C SER A 54 -12.32 37.18 -12.04
N ALA A 55 -12.38 36.64 -13.25
CA ALA A 55 -11.44 36.96 -14.31
C ALA A 55 -11.53 38.48 -14.59
N SER A 56 -10.44 39.20 -14.37
CA SER A 56 -10.32 40.59 -14.79
C SER A 56 -10.11 40.62 -16.31
N ASP A 57 -11.13 41.09 -17.02
CA ASP A 57 -11.09 41.48 -18.41
C ASP A 57 -10.13 42.67 -18.60
N SER A 58 -8.98 42.43 -19.22
CA SER A 58 -8.13 43.48 -19.80
C SER A 58 -7.25 42.89 -20.91
N GLY A 59 -7.66 43.06 -22.17
CA GLY A 59 -6.86 43.21 -23.40
C GLY A 59 -5.58 42.37 -23.69
N SER A 60 -5.18 41.42 -22.86
CA SER A 60 -3.92 40.71 -23.03
C SER A 60 -4.07 39.55 -24.02
N SER A 61 -3.30 39.59 -25.11
CA SER A 61 -3.08 38.41 -25.96
C SER A 61 -2.55 37.27 -25.09
N ALA A 62 -2.97 36.03 -25.35
CA ALA A 62 -2.51 34.88 -24.58
C ALA A 62 -2.01 33.76 -25.48
N LEU A 63 -1.01 33.04 -25.01
CA LEU A 63 -0.48 31.84 -25.63
C LEU A 63 -0.88 30.65 -24.76
N MET A 64 -1.61 29.68 -25.32
CA MET A 64 -2.05 28.48 -24.62
C MET A 64 -1.69 27.23 -25.40
N GLY A 65 -1.41 26.13 -24.70
CA GLY A 65 -1.08 24.86 -25.34
C GLY A 65 -1.11 23.70 -24.38
N TRP A 66 -0.91 22.50 -24.92
CA TRP A 66 -0.75 21.27 -24.15
C TRP A 66 0.56 20.59 -24.52
N ILE A 67 1.19 20.00 -23.51
CA ILE A 67 2.43 19.26 -23.65
C ILE A 67 2.17 17.81 -23.31
N TYR A 68 2.50 16.93 -24.25
CA TYR A 68 2.36 15.49 -24.13
C TYR A 68 3.72 14.80 -24.29
N ASP A 69 3.86 13.59 -23.78
CA ASP A 69 4.96 12.72 -24.14
C ASP A 69 4.64 11.93 -25.42
N SER A 70 5.61 11.18 -25.93
CA SER A 70 5.43 10.31 -27.10
C SER A 70 4.36 9.21 -26.94
N GLN A 71 3.81 9.03 -25.74
CA GLN A 71 2.73 8.09 -25.43
C GLN A 71 1.37 8.80 -25.29
N GLY A 72 1.31 10.11 -25.57
CA GLY A 72 0.11 10.93 -25.42
C GLY A 72 -0.27 11.19 -23.97
N GLN A 73 0.64 10.98 -23.00
CA GLN A 73 0.40 11.36 -21.61
C GLN A 73 0.79 12.81 -21.37
N PRO A 74 0.01 13.57 -20.60
CA PRO A 74 0.35 14.96 -20.29
C PRO A 74 1.66 15.05 -19.51
N VAL A 75 2.54 15.97 -19.91
CA VAL A 75 3.80 16.24 -19.20
C VAL A 75 3.60 17.42 -18.27
N ARG A 76 3.62 17.13 -16.96
CA ARG A 76 3.50 18.15 -15.91
C ARG A 76 4.82 18.85 -15.64
N SER A 77 4.73 20.09 -15.18
CA SER A 77 5.86 20.90 -14.74
C SER A 77 6.99 21.01 -15.77
N ALA A 78 6.66 20.95 -17.06
CA ALA A 78 7.55 21.37 -18.13
C ALA A 78 7.66 22.90 -18.08
N GLU A 79 8.87 23.40 -18.16
CA GLU A 79 9.19 24.83 -18.18
C GLU A 79 8.94 25.34 -19.59
N VAL A 80 8.03 26.30 -19.72
CA VAL A 80 7.66 26.92 -20.99
C VAL A 80 8.17 28.34 -20.96
N GLU A 81 9.17 28.62 -21.77
CA GLU A 81 9.85 29.90 -21.87
C GLU A 81 9.50 30.57 -23.19
N VAL A 82 9.04 31.82 -23.11
CA VAL A 82 8.69 32.62 -24.27
C VAL A 82 9.78 33.67 -24.51
N TYR A 83 10.32 33.67 -25.72
CA TYR A 83 11.35 34.58 -26.19
C TYR A 83 10.78 35.48 -27.29
N VAL A 84 11.07 36.78 -27.23
CA VAL A 84 10.47 37.79 -28.10
C VAL A 84 11.54 38.67 -28.76
N ASN A 85 11.31 39.06 -30.02
CA ASN A 85 12.14 39.97 -30.82
C ASN A 85 13.57 39.46 -31.11
N ARG A 86 14.36 40.28 -31.83
CA ARG A 86 15.71 39.94 -32.33
C ARG A 86 16.77 39.71 -31.25
N GLN A 87 16.49 40.03 -29.98
CA GLN A 87 17.46 39.90 -28.89
C GLN A 87 17.40 38.58 -28.13
N GLU A 88 16.45 37.67 -28.45
CA GLU A 88 16.31 36.38 -27.74
C GLU A 88 16.27 36.54 -26.20
N GLU A 89 15.69 37.64 -25.69
CA GLU A 89 15.51 37.83 -24.24
C GLU A 89 14.31 37.03 -23.75
N LEU A 90 14.47 36.34 -22.62
CA LEU A 90 13.40 35.62 -21.94
C LEU A 90 12.34 36.62 -21.49
N PHE A 91 11.15 36.54 -22.09
CA PHE A 91 10.04 37.44 -21.82
C PHE A 91 9.23 36.97 -20.61
N ALA A 92 8.77 35.71 -20.65
CA ALA A 92 7.97 35.10 -19.60
C ALA A 92 8.26 33.61 -19.55
N SER A 93 8.17 33.04 -18.35
CA SER A 93 8.18 31.60 -18.16
C SER A 93 7.03 31.18 -17.27
N ASP A 94 6.49 30.00 -17.55
CA ASP A 94 5.52 29.33 -16.68
C ASP A 94 5.74 27.81 -16.76
N ARG A 95 5.05 27.07 -15.89
CA ARG A 95 5.13 25.60 -15.85
C ARG A 95 3.81 24.98 -16.26
N SER A 96 3.90 23.89 -17.02
CA SER A 96 2.70 23.12 -17.35
C SER A 96 2.03 22.54 -16.10
N ALA A 97 0.70 22.58 -16.11
CA ALA A 97 -0.16 21.99 -15.09
C ALA A 97 -0.14 20.45 -15.17
N SER A 98 -0.86 19.80 -14.25
CA SER A 98 -0.92 18.32 -14.18
C SER A 98 -1.53 17.65 -15.41
N ASP A 99 -2.37 18.37 -16.15
CA ASP A 99 -2.99 17.94 -17.41
C ASP A 99 -2.16 18.36 -18.64
N GLY A 100 -0.94 18.88 -18.43
CA GLY A 100 -0.03 19.31 -19.48
C GLY A 100 -0.37 20.68 -20.08
N ALA A 101 -1.45 21.32 -19.61
CA ALA A 101 -1.85 22.64 -20.09
C ALA A 101 -0.90 23.73 -19.58
N PHE A 102 -0.68 24.76 -20.39
CA PHE A 102 -0.04 26.00 -19.97
C PHE A 102 -0.73 27.19 -20.64
N ALA A 103 -0.68 28.34 -19.97
CA ALA A 103 -1.22 29.59 -20.50
C ALA A 103 -0.36 30.76 -20.06
N ILE A 104 0.27 31.44 -21.01
CA ILE A 104 1.15 32.58 -20.77
C ILE A 104 0.51 33.83 -21.36
N ALA A 105 0.26 34.83 -20.50
CA ALA A 105 -0.23 36.13 -20.94
C ALA A 105 0.89 36.93 -21.61
N LEU A 106 0.58 37.55 -22.74
CA LEU A 106 1.47 38.39 -23.54
C LEU A 106 0.95 39.85 -23.51
N PRO A 107 1.83 40.85 -23.42
CA PRO A 107 1.45 42.26 -23.45
C PRO A 107 1.04 42.69 -24.86
N GLU A 108 0.32 43.81 -24.99
CA GLU A 108 -0.16 44.40 -26.26
C GLU A 108 0.97 44.94 -27.19
N SER A 109 2.20 44.43 -27.10
CA SER A 109 3.34 44.93 -27.87
C SER A 109 3.45 44.30 -29.27
N THR A 110 3.96 45.06 -30.24
CA THR A 110 4.20 44.58 -31.61
C THR A 110 5.38 43.59 -31.64
N PHE A 111 5.09 42.29 -31.65
CA PHE A 111 6.10 41.23 -31.75
C PHE A 111 6.68 41.13 -33.18
N GLU A 112 7.99 41.26 -33.39
CA GLU A 112 8.63 40.95 -34.69
C GLU A 112 8.83 39.43 -34.88
N SER A 113 9.15 38.74 -33.79
CA SER A 113 9.34 37.28 -33.73
C SER A 113 8.94 36.78 -32.34
N LEU A 114 8.38 35.57 -32.28
CA LEU A 114 8.03 34.90 -31.03
C LEU A 114 8.49 33.44 -31.12
N ARG A 115 9.31 33.03 -30.15
CA ARG A 115 9.81 31.66 -30.00
C ARG A 115 9.38 31.15 -28.63
N VAL A 116 8.88 29.92 -28.60
CA VAL A 116 8.53 29.23 -27.35
C VAL A 116 9.48 28.05 -27.22
N GLU A 117 10.21 27.98 -26.13
CA GLU A 117 11.03 26.84 -25.77
C GLU A 117 10.35 26.08 -24.63
N VAL A 118 10.24 24.78 -24.78
CA VAL A 118 9.70 23.88 -23.77
C VAL A 118 10.81 22.97 -23.32
N ASP A 119 11.22 23.11 -22.06
CA ASP A 119 12.21 22.25 -21.42
C ASP A 119 11.60 21.44 -20.28
N ARG A 120 12.06 20.20 -20.16
CA ARG A 120 11.72 19.33 -19.02
C ARG A 120 12.88 18.38 -18.81
N ALA A 121 13.31 18.24 -17.55
CA ALA A 121 14.26 17.21 -17.17
C ALA A 121 13.82 15.83 -17.71
N HIS A 122 14.77 15.08 -18.26
CA HIS A 122 14.56 13.76 -18.89
C HIS A 122 13.85 13.79 -20.24
N PHE A 123 13.62 14.96 -20.83
CA PHE A 123 13.12 15.10 -22.20
C PHE A 123 14.10 15.87 -23.09
N HIS A 124 13.93 15.71 -24.40
CA HIS A 124 14.52 16.61 -25.39
C HIS A 124 13.70 17.89 -25.45
N SER A 125 14.36 19.02 -25.24
CA SER A 125 13.73 20.34 -25.31
C SER A 125 13.19 20.58 -26.73
N GLN A 126 12.01 21.20 -26.82
CA GLN A 126 11.39 21.53 -28.10
C GLN A 126 11.21 23.02 -28.24
N THR A 127 11.48 23.51 -29.45
CA THR A 127 11.33 24.91 -29.79
C THR A 127 10.26 25.06 -30.85
N TRP A 128 9.30 25.94 -30.59
CA TRP A 128 8.30 26.38 -31.53
C TRP A 128 8.52 27.84 -31.88
N SER A 129 8.17 28.26 -33.08
CA SER A 129 8.27 29.66 -33.52
C SER A 129 7.02 30.05 -34.28
N ALA A 130 6.48 31.23 -33.96
CA ALA A 130 5.25 31.72 -34.54
C ALA A 130 5.43 32.06 -36.03
N SER A 131 4.46 31.63 -36.84
CA SER A 131 4.35 32.00 -38.25
C SER A 131 3.85 33.45 -38.43
N GLY A 132 3.95 33.99 -39.65
CA GLY A 132 3.57 35.37 -39.95
C GLY A 132 2.09 35.69 -39.65
N ASP A 133 1.19 34.74 -39.93
CA ASP A 133 -0.26 34.90 -39.73
C ASP A 133 -0.65 34.83 -38.23
N GLU A 134 0.07 34.00 -37.47
CA GLU A 134 -0.06 33.89 -36.01
C GLU A 134 0.43 35.17 -35.32
N LEU A 135 1.58 35.70 -35.74
CA LEU A 135 2.07 37.00 -35.25
C LEU A 135 1.09 38.14 -35.55
N ALA A 136 0.42 38.11 -36.71
CA ALA A 136 -0.61 39.10 -37.05
C ALA A 136 -1.85 39.00 -36.13
N SER A 137 -2.23 37.79 -35.74
CA SER A 137 -3.37 37.53 -34.84
C SER A 137 -3.07 37.97 -33.40
N LEU A 138 -1.85 37.72 -32.89
CA LEU A 138 -1.42 38.18 -31.57
C LEU A 138 -1.37 39.71 -31.46
N ARG A 139 -1.02 40.41 -32.54
CA ARG A 139 -1.01 41.88 -32.59
C ARG A 139 -2.42 42.50 -32.53
N GLN A 140 -3.46 41.71 -32.77
CA GLN A 140 -4.87 42.16 -32.69
C GLN A 140 -5.51 41.84 -31.32
N GLY A 141 -4.73 41.45 -30.30
CA GLY A 141 -5.27 41.08 -28.99
C GLY A 141 -5.82 39.64 -28.93
N GLY A 142 -5.51 38.80 -29.94
CA GLY A 142 -6.02 37.44 -30.02
C GLY A 142 -5.29 36.44 -29.11
N THR A 143 -5.98 35.35 -28.77
CA THR A 143 -5.37 34.18 -28.11
C THR A 143 -4.93 33.17 -29.16
N ILE A 144 -3.68 32.70 -29.07
CA ILE A 144 -3.18 31.61 -29.91
C ILE A 144 -3.15 30.32 -29.11
N ARG A 145 -3.80 29.30 -29.68
CA ARG A 145 -3.61 27.92 -29.26
C ARG A 145 -2.49 27.30 -30.07
N LEU A 146 -1.41 26.93 -29.39
CA LEU A 146 -0.31 26.17 -29.96
C LEU A 146 -0.77 24.76 -30.35
N PRO A 147 -0.13 24.17 -31.39
CA PRO A 147 -0.24 22.74 -31.63
C PRO A 147 0.22 21.96 -30.40
N ASP A 148 -0.32 20.76 -30.21
CA ASP A 148 0.08 19.88 -29.11
C ASP A 148 1.58 19.57 -29.21
N ILE A 149 2.35 19.95 -28.19
CA ILE A 149 3.81 19.81 -28.16
C ILE A 149 4.13 18.42 -27.63
N THR A 150 4.87 17.61 -28.39
CA THR A 150 5.20 16.23 -28.01
C THR A 150 6.66 16.13 -27.59
N LEU A 151 6.94 16.00 -26.29
CA LEU A 151 8.29 15.82 -25.78
C LEU A 151 8.74 14.35 -25.84
N GLU A 152 9.92 14.13 -26.40
CA GLU A 152 10.55 12.81 -26.45
C GLU A 152 11.45 12.58 -25.24
N ARG A 153 11.35 11.41 -24.61
CA ARG A 153 12.18 11.05 -23.46
C ARG A 153 13.63 10.82 -23.89
N ARG A 154 14.57 11.38 -23.12
CA ARG A 154 16.01 11.12 -23.26
C ARG A 154 16.50 10.17 -22.17
N ILE A 155 17.33 9.21 -22.55
CA ILE A 155 17.99 8.30 -21.59
C ILE A 155 19.26 8.98 -21.06
N THR A 156 19.23 9.40 -19.80
CA THR A 156 20.35 10.09 -19.13
C THR A 156 21.16 9.13 -18.23
N LEU A 157 22.23 9.63 -17.60
CA LEU A 157 22.92 8.88 -16.54
C LEU A 157 22.01 8.71 -15.31
N GLY A 158 21.21 9.72 -14.98
CA GLY A 158 20.19 9.66 -13.93
C GLY A 158 19.19 8.53 -14.16
N PHE A 159 18.78 8.29 -15.42
CA PHE A 159 17.94 7.14 -15.77
C PHE A 159 18.56 5.81 -15.34
N TRP A 160 19.82 5.56 -15.71
CA TRP A 160 20.48 4.31 -15.37
C TRP A 160 20.71 4.16 -13.88
N ILE A 161 21.09 5.24 -13.19
CA ILE A 161 21.31 5.22 -11.74
C ILE A 161 20.00 4.94 -11.01
N ALA A 162 18.89 5.62 -11.35
CA ALA A 162 17.59 5.36 -10.76
C ALA A 162 17.14 3.90 -11.01
N THR A 163 17.29 3.41 -12.25
CA THR A 163 16.94 2.05 -12.63
C THR A 163 17.75 1.01 -11.87
N LEU A 164 19.08 1.15 -11.82
CA LEU A 164 19.97 0.23 -11.11
C LEU A 164 19.74 0.28 -9.61
N THR A 165 19.44 1.46 -9.05
CA THR A 165 19.11 1.62 -7.63
C THR A 165 17.81 0.89 -7.29
N PHE A 166 16.77 1.06 -8.11
CA PHE A 166 15.50 0.37 -7.94
C PHE A 166 15.64 -1.15 -8.07
N VAL A 167 16.28 -1.65 -9.14
CA VAL A 167 16.52 -3.08 -9.33
C VAL A 167 17.39 -3.65 -8.20
N GLY A 168 18.44 -2.93 -7.80
CA GLY A 168 19.29 -3.31 -6.68
C GLY A 168 18.53 -3.39 -5.35
N MET A 169 17.65 -2.41 -5.08
CA MET A 169 16.75 -2.43 -3.93
C MET A 169 15.85 -3.68 -3.95
N LEU A 170 15.19 -3.98 -5.07
CA LEU A 170 14.35 -5.18 -5.20
C LEU A 170 15.14 -6.47 -4.96
N VAL A 171 16.36 -6.57 -5.52
CA VAL A 171 17.24 -7.74 -5.33
C VAL A 171 17.69 -7.87 -3.88
N ILE A 172 18.06 -6.78 -3.21
CA ILE A 172 18.45 -6.79 -1.80
C ILE A 172 17.30 -7.27 -0.92
N ILE A 173 16.07 -6.79 -1.18
CA ILE A 173 14.86 -7.20 -0.49
C ILE A 173 14.59 -8.69 -0.74
N ALA A 174 14.60 -9.13 -2.00
CA ALA A 174 14.35 -10.52 -2.38
C ALA A 174 15.38 -11.51 -1.79
N LEU A 175 16.65 -11.09 -1.69
CA LEU A 175 17.71 -11.91 -1.08
C LEU A 175 17.75 -11.82 0.44
N GLU A 176 16.91 -10.98 1.05
CA GLU A 176 16.83 -10.73 2.50
C GLU A 176 18.17 -10.42 3.17
N LYS A 177 19.13 -9.88 2.41
CA LYS A 177 20.46 -9.54 2.94
C LYS A 177 20.40 -8.36 3.90
N LEU A 178 19.40 -7.49 3.72
CA LEU A 178 19.13 -6.32 4.56
C LEU A 178 17.63 -6.26 4.84
N HIS A 179 17.26 -5.63 5.96
CA HIS A 179 15.87 -5.31 6.27
C HIS A 179 15.25 -4.48 5.12
N ASN A 180 14.02 -4.78 4.73
CA ASN A 180 13.32 -4.12 3.62
C ASN A 180 13.31 -2.58 3.73
N THR A 181 13.01 -2.05 4.91
CA THR A 181 13.08 -0.62 5.24
C THR A 181 14.47 -0.03 4.98
N MET A 182 15.54 -0.72 5.38
CA MET A 182 16.91 -0.26 5.18
C MET A 182 17.26 -0.24 3.69
N ALA A 183 16.86 -1.26 2.93
CA ALA A 183 17.07 -1.30 1.50
C ALA A 183 16.37 -0.14 0.78
N ALA A 184 15.12 0.16 1.14
CA ALA A 184 14.36 1.27 0.58
C ALA A 184 14.94 2.64 0.97
N LEU A 185 15.34 2.83 2.23
CA LEU A 185 15.99 4.06 2.70
C LEU A 185 17.34 4.27 2.01
N LEU A 186 18.13 3.22 1.82
CA LEU A 186 19.37 3.29 1.06
C LEU A 186 19.11 3.69 -0.40
N GLY A 187 18.11 3.08 -1.04
CA GLY A 187 17.70 3.46 -2.39
C GLY A 187 17.30 4.93 -2.50
N THR A 188 16.51 5.42 -1.54
CA THR A 188 16.10 6.82 -1.43
C THR A 188 17.30 7.75 -1.26
N ALA A 189 18.22 7.39 -0.36
CA ALA A 189 19.44 8.15 -0.11
C ALA A 189 20.35 8.23 -1.34
N ILE A 190 20.47 7.14 -2.10
CA ILE A 190 21.24 7.12 -3.37
C ILE A 190 20.58 8.02 -4.40
N VAL A 191 19.26 7.86 -4.62
CA VAL A 191 18.51 8.67 -5.60
C VAL A 191 18.61 10.16 -5.29
N LEU A 192 18.30 10.57 -4.06
CA LEU A 192 18.34 11.98 -3.67
C LEU A 192 19.78 12.50 -3.63
N GLY A 193 20.72 11.71 -3.10
CA GLY A 193 22.13 12.07 -3.05
C GLY A 193 22.70 12.33 -4.45
N VAL A 194 22.45 11.43 -5.41
CA VAL A 194 22.86 11.61 -6.81
C VAL A 194 22.15 12.79 -7.44
N SER A 195 20.86 12.98 -7.19
CA SER A 195 20.10 14.09 -7.78
C SER A 195 20.62 15.45 -7.31
N PHE A 196 20.83 15.64 -6.00
CA PHE A 196 21.25 16.93 -5.43
C PHE A 196 22.75 17.21 -5.58
N VAL A 197 23.60 16.21 -5.33
CA VAL A 197 25.06 16.38 -5.42
C VAL A 197 25.53 16.28 -6.88
N GLY A 198 24.85 15.47 -7.69
CA GLY A 198 25.17 15.28 -9.10
C GLY A 198 24.73 16.43 -9.99
N ARG A 199 23.61 17.12 -9.69
CA ARG A 199 23.07 18.21 -10.52
C ARG A 199 24.09 19.33 -10.80
N PRO A 200 24.87 19.85 -9.83
CA PRO A 200 25.91 20.85 -10.11
C PRO A 200 27.09 20.31 -10.94
N LEU A 201 27.36 19.00 -10.89
CA LEU A 201 28.48 18.38 -11.60
C LEU A 201 28.11 18.06 -13.05
N ASN A 202 26.90 17.54 -13.27
CA ASN A 202 26.38 17.18 -14.58
C ASN A 202 24.85 17.17 -14.54
N SER A 203 24.20 17.96 -15.39
CA SER A 203 22.75 18.03 -15.50
C SER A 203 22.11 16.68 -15.85
N ASN A 204 22.85 15.75 -16.47
CA ASN A 204 22.39 14.40 -16.78
C ASN A 204 22.31 13.47 -15.56
N LEU A 205 22.82 13.86 -14.39
CA LEU A 205 22.70 13.10 -13.14
C LEU A 205 21.47 13.48 -12.32
N PHE A 206 20.79 14.57 -12.67
CA PHE A 206 19.54 14.94 -12.03
C PHE A 206 18.52 13.80 -12.19
N ILE A 207 17.73 13.50 -11.15
CA ILE A 207 16.70 12.46 -11.16
C ILE A 207 15.35 13.07 -10.79
N LEU A 208 15.24 13.58 -9.57
CA LEU A 208 14.10 14.35 -9.07
C LEU A 208 14.51 15.22 -7.88
N ASP A 209 13.79 16.32 -7.64
CA ASP A 209 13.97 17.16 -6.45
C ASP A 209 13.20 16.58 -5.24
N PHE A 210 13.50 17.07 -4.04
CA PHE A 210 12.91 16.57 -2.79
C PHE A 210 11.39 16.77 -2.71
N ASP A 211 10.90 17.94 -3.14
CA ASP A 211 9.47 18.23 -3.15
C ASP A 211 8.72 17.32 -4.14
N GLN A 212 9.35 17.02 -5.28
CA GLN A 212 8.81 16.04 -6.24
C GLN A 212 8.75 14.65 -5.61
N ALA A 213 9.81 14.23 -4.91
CA ALA A 213 9.84 12.95 -4.21
C ALA A 213 8.73 12.83 -3.16
N LEU A 214 8.47 13.90 -2.40
CA LEU A 214 7.38 13.94 -1.42
C LEU A 214 5.99 13.85 -2.06
N GLN A 215 5.78 14.45 -3.24
CA GLN A 215 4.52 14.35 -3.96
C GLN A 215 4.19 12.93 -4.43
N TYR A 216 5.18 12.05 -4.56
CA TYR A 216 4.96 10.64 -4.88
C TYR A 216 4.60 9.79 -3.65
N VAL A 217 4.79 10.31 -2.43
CA VAL A 217 4.41 9.61 -1.21
C VAL A 217 2.90 9.66 -1.04
N ASP A 218 2.27 8.49 -1.04
CA ASP A 218 0.84 8.37 -0.81
C ASP A 218 0.54 8.37 0.71
N PHE A 219 0.14 9.54 1.22
CA PHE A 219 -0.20 9.69 2.64
C PHE A 219 -1.50 8.99 3.02
N ASP A 220 -2.41 8.74 2.08
CA ASP A 220 -3.64 7.98 2.38
C ASP A 220 -3.27 6.55 2.78
N VAL A 221 -2.33 5.94 2.07
CA VAL A 221 -1.77 4.62 2.41
C VAL A 221 -1.12 4.66 3.81
N ILE A 222 -0.25 5.64 4.08
CA ILE A 222 0.49 5.75 5.36
C ILE A 222 -0.47 5.87 6.54
N PHE A 223 -1.45 6.77 6.45
CA PHE A 223 -2.39 7.02 7.54
C PHE A 223 -3.44 5.92 7.69
N LEU A 224 -3.86 5.28 6.60
CA LEU A 224 -4.72 4.10 6.66
C LEU A 224 -4.03 2.96 7.41
N VAL A 225 -2.80 2.62 7.04
CA VAL A 225 -2.02 1.56 7.69
C VAL A 225 -1.77 1.88 9.16
N MET A 226 -1.35 3.12 9.47
CA MET A 226 -1.13 3.55 10.85
C MET A 226 -2.41 3.43 11.70
N GLY A 227 -3.55 3.91 11.20
CA GLY A 227 -4.83 3.84 11.91
C GLY A 227 -5.25 2.39 12.18
N MET A 228 -5.07 1.50 11.20
CA MET A 228 -5.38 0.09 11.36
C MET A 228 -4.46 -0.61 12.37
N MET A 229 -3.14 -0.36 12.33
CA MET A 229 -2.19 -0.92 13.30
C MET A 229 -2.55 -0.55 14.74
N ILE A 230 -3.00 0.70 14.96
CA ILE A 230 -3.46 1.16 16.28
C ILE A 230 -4.69 0.36 16.73
N VAL A 231 -5.69 0.25 15.86
CA VAL A 231 -6.94 -0.43 16.19
C VAL A 231 -6.72 -1.91 16.47
N ILE A 232 -5.92 -2.57 15.64
CA ILE A 232 -5.61 -3.99 15.81
C ILE A 232 -4.74 -4.23 17.04
N GLY A 233 -3.77 -3.34 17.28
CA GLY A 233 -2.95 -3.36 18.49
C GLY A 233 -3.76 -3.39 19.77
N VAL A 234 -4.81 -2.56 19.87
CA VAL A 234 -5.71 -2.56 21.02
C VAL A 234 -6.52 -3.86 21.09
N LEU A 235 -7.05 -4.35 19.97
CA LEU A 235 -7.81 -5.61 19.93
C LEU A 235 -6.95 -6.81 20.36
N GLU A 236 -5.68 -6.86 19.96
CA GLU A 236 -4.75 -7.93 20.31
C GLU A 236 -4.59 -8.08 21.82
N THR A 237 -4.49 -6.97 22.56
CA THR A 237 -4.33 -7.02 24.04
C THR A 237 -5.48 -7.69 24.78
N THR A 238 -6.64 -7.87 24.12
CA THR A 238 -7.86 -8.42 24.73
C THR A 238 -7.90 -9.95 24.78
N GLY A 239 -6.97 -10.63 24.12
CA GLY A 239 -6.94 -12.10 24.05
C GLY A 239 -7.93 -12.70 23.05
N ILE A 240 -8.55 -11.90 22.17
CA ILE A 240 -9.54 -12.39 21.19
C ILE A 240 -8.97 -13.45 20.26
N PHE A 241 -7.71 -13.33 19.84
CA PHE A 241 -7.08 -14.27 18.91
C PHE A 241 -6.84 -15.64 19.57
N GLN A 242 -6.32 -15.64 20.79
CA GLN A 242 -6.12 -16.85 21.59
C GLN A 242 -7.46 -17.54 21.88
N TRP A 243 -8.50 -16.76 22.19
CA TRP A 243 -9.84 -17.30 22.34
C TRP A 243 -10.37 -17.93 21.06
N THR A 244 -10.18 -17.27 19.91
CA THR A 244 -10.69 -17.76 18.62
C THR A 244 -10.00 -19.04 18.19
N ALA A 245 -8.71 -19.18 18.47
CA ALA A 245 -7.99 -20.43 18.23
C ALA A 245 -8.42 -21.57 19.17
N TYR A 246 -8.72 -21.28 20.45
CA TYR A 246 -9.36 -22.26 21.35
C TYR A 246 -10.72 -22.73 20.78
N GLN A 247 -11.51 -21.80 20.23
CA GLN A 247 -12.76 -22.15 19.55
C GLN A 247 -12.51 -23.03 18.32
N ALA A 248 -11.50 -22.72 17.51
CA ALA A 248 -11.13 -23.51 16.35
C ALA A 248 -10.80 -24.96 16.72
N TYR A 249 -9.98 -25.15 17.76
CA TYR A 249 -9.66 -26.49 18.26
C TYR A 249 -10.91 -27.22 18.78
N ARG A 250 -11.73 -26.56 19.60
CA ARG A 250 -12.97 -27.15 20.14
C ARG A 250 -13.92 -27.59 19.03
N LEU A 251 -14.10 -26.75 18.00
CA LEU A 251 -14.98 -27.02 16.87
C LEU A 251 -14.44 -28.13 15.95
N SER A 252 -13.12 -28.26 15.84
CA SER A 252 -12.47 -29.34 15.09
C SER A 252 -12.70 -30.73 15.68
N ARG A 253 -13.15 -30.80 16.95
CA ARG A 253 -13.29 -32.02 17.73
C ARG A 253 -12.02 -32.89 17.80
N GLY A 254 -10.85 -32.26 17.71
CA GLY A 254 -9.54 -32.93 17.68
C GLY A 254 -9.17 -33.56 16.32
N ARG A 255 -10.01 -33.42 15.28
CA ARG A 255 -9.72 -33.97 13.95
C ARG A 255 -8.82 -33.02 13.16
N ALA A 256 -7.59 -33.43 12.86
CA ALA A 256 -6.59 -32.60 12.19
C ALA A 256 -7.08 -32.04 10.83
N TRP A 257 -7.78 -32.84 10.03
CA TRP A 257 -8.32 -32.38 8.73
C TRP A 257 -9.41 -31.30 8.86
N LEU A 258 -10.22 -31.35 9.93
CA LEU A 258 -11.24 -30.35 10.19
C LEU A 258 -10.61 -29.09 10.83
N LEU A 259 -9.60 -29.30 11.67
CA LEU A 259 -8.83 -28.23 12.28
C LEU A 259 -8.16 -27.35 11.23
N VAL A 260 -7.47 -27.93 10.25
CA VAL A 260 -6.81 -27.13 9.20
C VAL A 260 -7.82 -26.32 8.39
N ILE A 261 -9.00 -26.88 8.09
CA ILE A 261 -10.05 -26.14 7.36
C ILE A 261 -10.51 -24.93 8.19
N ILE A 262 -10.79 -25.14 9.48
CA ILE A 262 -11.25 -24.06 10.36
C ILE A 262 -10.16 -22.99 10.50
N LEU A 263 -8.91 -23.39 10.71
CA LEU A 263 -7.77 -22.49 10.83
C LEU A 263 -7.54 -21.70 9.54
N MET A 264 -7.59 -22.34 8.37
CA MET A 264 -7.47 -21.64 7.08
C MET A 264 -8.60 -20.64 6.84
N ILE A 265 -9.85 -20.99 7.15
CA ILE A 265 -10.99 -20.08 7.02
C ILE A 265 -10.84 -18.91 7.99
N LEU A 266 -10.49 -19.20 9.24
CA LEU A 266 -10.29 -18.18 10.27
C LEU A 266 -9.16 -17.23 9.88
N THR A 267 -8.03 -17.76 9.44
CA THR A 267 -6.87 -16.99 8.99
C THR A 267 -7.19 -16.17 7.74
N SER A 268 -7.96 -16.71 6.80
CA SER A 268 -8.40 -15.97 5.60
C SER A 268 -9.31 -14.79 5.95
N VAL A 269 -10.28 -15.00 6.86
CA VAL A 269 -11.18 -13.94 7.34
C VAL A 269 -10.42 -12.91 8.18
N ALA A 270 -9.55 -13.35 9.08
CA ALA A 270 -8.71 -12.46 9.89
C ALA A 270 -7.80 -11.60 9.00
N SER A 271 -7.15 -12.21 8.00
CA SER A 271 -6.30 -11.51 7.04
C SER A 271 -7.07 -10.46 6.25
N ALA A 272 -8.31 -10.75 5.85
CA ALA A 272 -9.19 -9.77 5.21
C ALA A 272 -9.54 -8.55 6.10
N MET A 273 -9.24 -8.58 7.40
CA MET A 273 -9.64 -7.55 8.36
C MET A 273 -8.45 -6.86 9.05
N LEU A 274 -7.29 -7.52 9.14
CA LEU A 274 -6.20 -7.14 10.05
C LEU A 274 -4.86 -6.89 9.35
N ASP A 275 -4.75 -7.17 8.06
CA ASP A 275 -3.50 -7.41 7.34
C ASP A 275 -2.92 -8.84 7.54
N ASN A 276 -2.24 -9.32 6.51
CA ASN A 276 -1.72 -10.68 6.42
C ASN A 276 -0.52 -10.95 7.34
N VAL A 277 0.35 -9.95 7.57
CA VAL A 277 1.52 -10.06 8.45
C VAL A 277 1.07 -10.18 9.90
N THR A 278 0.22 -9.27 10.34
CA THR A 278 -0.35 -9.27 11.69
C THR A 278 -1.14 -10.54 11.94
N THR A 279 -1.92 -11.01 10.96
CA THR A 279 -2.62 -12.28 11.06
C THR A 279 -1.66 -13.45 11.30
N MET A 280 -0.52 -13.52 10.61
CA MET A 280 0.45 -14.61 10.82
C MET A 280 1.25 -14.48 12.11
N LEU A 281 1.54 -13.25 12.58
CA LEU A 281 2.14 -13.04 13.90
C LEU A 281 1.27 -13.60 15.02
N LEU A 282 -0.06 -13.52 14.86
CA LEU A 282 -1.03 -13.98 15.84
C LEU A 282 -1.35 -15.46 15.69
N MET A 283 -1.62 -15.92 14.46
CA MET A 283 -2.10 -17.28 14.21
C MET A 283 -0.97 -18.31 14.28
N ALA A 284 0.23 -18.01 13.75
CA ALA A 284 1.30 -19.01 13.68
C ALA A 284 1.76 -19.55 15.04
N PRO A 285 1.97 -18.72 16.09
CA PRO A 285 2.33 -19.24 17.41
C PRO A 285 1.23 -20.13 18.01
N ILE A 286 -0.03 -19.76 17.79
CA ILE A 286 -1.14 -20.51 18.35
C ILE A 286 -1.32 -21.85 17.62
N THR A 287 -1.26 -21.82 16.29
CA THR A 287 -1.32 -23.05 15.49
C THR A 287 -0.12 -23.96 15.79
N LEU A 288 1.06 -23.39 16.02
CA LEU A 288 2.23 -24.13 16.46
C LEU A 288 1.96 -24.85 17.79
N GLU A 289 1.43 -24.17 18.81
CA GLU A 289 1.09 -24.79 20.09
C GLU A 289 0.06 -25.92 19.92
N ILE A 290 -0.98 -25.69 19.12
CA ILE A 290 -2.00 -26.72 18.82
C ILE A 290 -1.36 -27.91 18.11
N ALA A 291 -0.50 -27.67 17.13
CA ALA A 291 0.17 -28.73 16.38
C ALA A 291 1.06 -29.60 17.27
N LEU A 292 1.88 -28.97 18.12
CA LEU A 292 2.76 -29.66 19.05
C LEU A 292 1.97 -30.50 20.05
N ALA A 293 0.86 -29.95 20.57
CA ALA A 293 0.02 -30.67 21.52
C ALA A 293 -0.79 -31.81 20.87
N LEU A 294 -1.08 -31.74 19.58
CA LEU A 294 -1.65 -32.84 18.78
C LEU A 294 -0.61 -33.87 18.31
N GLY A 295 0.68 -33.59 18.46
CA GLY A 295 1.76 -34.43 17.92
C GLY A 295 1.82 -34.44 16.39
N ILE A 296 1.25 -33.44 15.72
CA ILE A 296 1.38 -33.26 14.26
C ILE A 296 2.55 -32.34 13.94
N ASN A 297 3.14 -32.52 12.76
CA ASN A 297 4.10 -31.56 12.25
C ASN A 297 3.41 -30.18 12.08
N PRO A 298 3.85 -29.12 12.78
CA PRO A 298 3.25 -27.78 12.69
C PRO A 298 3.21 -27.21 11.28
N LEU A 299 4.20 -27.57 10.45
CA LEU A 299 4.26 -27.10 9.05
C LEU A 299 3.07 -27.57 8.22
N SER A 300 2.40 -28.66 8.62
CA SER A 300 1.20 -29.18 7.97
C SER A 300 -0.05 -28.35 8.23
N LEU A 301 -0.03 -27.45 9.21
CA LEU A 301 -1.10 -26.49 9.48
C LEU A 301 -0.69 -25.08 9.08
N ILE A 302 0.54 -24.69 9.43
CA ILE A 302 1.03 -23.32 9.26
C ILE A 302 1.25 -22.99 7.78
N ILE A 303 1.81 -23.90 6.96
CA ILE A 303 1.96 -23.62 5.52
C ILE A 303 0.58 -23.35 4.86
N PRO A 304 -0.44 -24.21 5.04
CA PRO A 304 -1.79 -23.89 4.59
C PRO A 304 -2.37 -22.55 5.08
N GLU A 305 -2.11 -22.19 6.34
CA GLU A 305 -2.54 -20.90 6.90
C GLU A 305 -1.86 -19.71 6.22
N ILE A 306 -0.55 -19.78 5.99
CA ILE A 306 0.20 -18.77 5.23
C ILE A 306 -0.49 -18.55 3.88
N LEU A 307 -0.71 -19.64 3.12
CA LEU A 307 -1.33 -19.59 1.80
C LEU A 307 -2.74 -18.98 1.86
N ALA A 308 -3.54 -19.39 2.85
CA ALA A 308 -4.88 -18.89 3.09
C ALA A 308 -4.91 -17.41 3.52
N SER A 309 -3.91 -16.94 4.27
CA SER A 309 -3.81 -15.54 4.69
C SER A 309 -3.62 -14.61 3.48
N ASN A 310 -2.74 -14.98 2.55
CA ASN A 310 -2.48 -14.19 1.34
C ASN A 310 -3.69 -14.19 0.38
N ILE A 311 -4.44 -15.28 0.32
CA ILE A 311 -5.69 -15.35 -0.47
C ILE A 311 -6.83 -14.60 0.21
N GLY A 312 -6.98 -14.72 1.52
CA GLY A 312 -8.03 -14.02 2.26
C GLY A 312 -7.85 -12.51 2.23
N GLY A 313 -6.62 -12.05 2.41
CA GLY A 313 -6.25 -10.64 2.48
C GLY A 313 -6.64 -9.84 1.22
N ILE A 314 -6.71 -10.48 0.05
CA ILE A 314 -7.12 -9.77 -1.17
C ILE A 314 -8.61 -9.40 -1.21
N SER A 315 -9.46 -9.97 -0.32
CA SER A 315 -10.91 -9.72 -0.35
C SER A 315 -11.27 -8.26 -0.07
N THR A 316 -10.44 -7.54 0.69
CA THR A 316 -10.73 -6.19 1.15
C THR A 316 -9.58 -5.25 0.82
N LEU A 317 -9.85 -3.95 0.87
CA LEU A 317 -8.83 -2.92 0.69
C LEU A 317 -7.71 -3.04 1.74
N ILE A 318 -8.04 -3.44 2.97
CA ILE A 318 -7.15 -3.37 4.14
C ILE A 318 -6.37 -4.66 4.35
N GLY A 319 -6.87 -5.80 3.87
CA GLY A 319 -6.31 -7.10 4.20
C GLY A 319 -4.89 -7.35 3.70
N THR A 320 -4.40 -6.53 2.77
CA THR A 320 -2.99 -6.55 2.38
C THR A 320 -2.53 -5.16 1.93
N PRO A 321 -1.27 -4.77 2.22
CA PRO A 321 -0.74 -3.50 1.74
C PRO A 321 -0.80 -3.32 0.22
N THR A 322 -0.71 -4.41 -0.56
CA THR A 322 -0.84 -4.33 -2.03
C THR A 322 -2.21 -3.78 -2.46
N ASN A 323 -3.29 -4.17 -1.77
CA ASN A 323 -4.62 -3.68 -2.04
C ASN A 323 -4.78 -2.22 -1.62
N ILE A 324 -4.19 -1.82 -0.49
CA ILE A 324 -4.18 -0.42 -0.06
C ILE A 324 -3.54 0.46 -1.14
N LEU A 325 -2.38 0.05 -1.66
CA LEU A 325 -1.68 0.72 -2.75
C LEU A 325 -2.52 0.80 -4.03
N ILE A 326 -3.12 -0.32 -4.45
CA ILE A 326 -3.97 -0.39 -5.65
C ILE A 326 -5.21 0.50 -5.50
N GLY A 327 -5.87 0.43 -4.34
CA GLY A 327 -7.11 1.16 -4.08
C GLY A 327 -6.89 2.65 -4.02
N SER A 328 -5.81 3.10 -3.37
CA SER A 328 -5.45 4.52 -3.34
C SER A 328 -5.12 5.04 -4.74
N TYR A 329 -4.26 4.34 -5.49
CA TYR A 329 -3.85 4.76 -6.84
C TYR A 329 -4.99 4.77 -7.87
N ALA A 330 -5.83 3.74 -7.87
CA ALA A 330 -6.93 3.58 -8.84
C ALA A 330 -8.27 4.13 -8.33
N ASN A 331 -8.28 4.76 -7.15
CA ASN A 331 -9.47 5.22 -6.44
C ASN A 331 -10.56 4.12 -6.39
N ILE A 332 -10.18 2.92 -5.93
CA ILE A 332 -11.09 1.78 -5.76
C ILE A 332 -11.48 1.72 -4.29
N SER A 333 -12.78 1.76 -4.02
CA SER A 333 -13.28 1.77 -2.65
C SER A 333 -13.21 0.40 -1.99
N PHE A 334 -13.34 0.39 -0.67
CA PHE A 334 -13.40 -0.86 0.10
C PHE A 334 -14.56 -1.77 -0.37
N GLY A 335 -15.72 -1.18 -0.64
CA GLY A 335 -16.89 -1.90 -1.13
C GLY A 335 -16.65 -2.55 -2.49
N ASP A 336 -15.95 -1.86 -3.38
CA ASP A 336 -15.59 -2.38 -4.70
C ASP A 336 -14.64 -3.58 -4.62
N PHE A 337 -13.63 -3.55 -3.73
CA PHE A 337 -12.79 -4.71 -3.45
C PHE A 337 -13.63 -5.90 -2.96
N LEU A 338 -14.49 -5.65 -1.97
CA LEU A 338 -15.32 -6.68 -1.36
C LEU A 338 -16.24 -7.35 -2.39
N VAL A 339 -16.90 -6.57 -3.26
CA VAL A 339 -17.83 -7.12 -4.24
C VAL A 339 -17.09 -7.82 -5.39
N ASN A 340 -16.01 -7.24 -5.88
CA ASN A 340 -15.35 -7.72 -7.10
C ASN A 340 -14.30 -8.81 -6.87
N LEU A 341 -13.68 -8.90 -5.68
CA LEU A 341 -12.65 -9.92 -5.40
C LEU A 341 -13.14 -11.07 -4.51
N THR A 342 -14.04 -10.83 -3.54
CA THR A 342 -14.44 -11.87 -2.56
C THR A 342 -14.97 -13.15 -3.21
N PRO A 343 -15.80 -13.14 -4.28
CA PRO A 343 -16.24 -14.39 -4.89
C PRO A 343 -15.07 -15.19 -5.50
N GLY A 344 -14.11 -14.52 -6.13
CA GLY A 344 -12.87 -15.13 -6.61
C GLY A 344 -12.00 -15.67 -5.48
N VAL A 345 -11.96 -14.98 -4.34
CA VAL A 345 -11.29 -15.44 -3.12
C VAL A 345 -11.93 -16.71 -2.59
N ILE A 346 -13.25 -16.77 -2.51
CA ILE A 346 -13.98 -17.96 -2.03
C ILE A 346 -13.67 -19.16 -2.94
N LEU A 347 -13.65 -18.96 -4.26
CA LEU A 347 -13.29 -20.01 -5.23
C LEU A 347 -11.84 -20.47 -5.04
N ALA A 348 -10.90 -19.53 -4.95
CA ALA A 348 -9.49 -19.82 -4.71
C ALA A 348 -9.27 -20.53 -3.36
N GLN A 349 -9.95 -20.10 -2.31
CA GLN A 349 -9.86 -20.68 -0.97
C GLN A 349 -10.42 -22.10 -0.92
N ALA A 350 -11.54 -22.36 -1.61
CA ALA A 350 -12.10 -23.70 -1.75
C ALA A 350 -11.14 -24.63 -2.50
N ALA A 351 -10.55 -24.14 -3.61
CA ALA A 351 -9.54 -24.88 -4.37
C ALA A 351 -8.28 -25.16 -3.54
N LEU A 352 -7.79 -24.18 -2.78
CA LEU A 352 -6.66 -24.33 -1.86
C LEU A 352 -6.96 -25.38 -0.79
N THR A 353 -8.14 -25.33 -0.18
CA THR A 353 -8.55 -26.31 0.84
C THR A 353 -8.57 -27.72 0.26
N GLY A 354 -9.16 -27.91 -0.92
CA GLY A 354 -9.14 -29.20 -1.62
C GLY A 354 -7.71 -29.70 -1.88
N TYR A 355 -6.84 -28.82 -2.38
CA TYR A 355 -5.42 -29.12 -2.62
C TYR A 355 -4.69 -29.53 -1.34
N VAL A 356 -4.81 -28.75 -0.26
CA VAL A 356 -4.17 -28.99 1.04
C VAL A 356 -4.61 -30.34 1.62
N LEU A 357 -5.91 -30.65 1.57
CA LEU A 357 -6.43 -31.91 2.07
C LEU A 357 -5.89 -33.12 1.29
N ILE A 358 -5.60 -32.97 0.00
CA ILE A 358 -4.99 -34.03 -0.82
C ILE A 358 -3.50 -34.19 -0.50
N VAL A 359 -2.76 -33.08 -0.43
CA VAL A 359 -1.31 -33.09 -0.18
C VAL A 359 -0.98 -33.63 1.20
N TYR A 360 -1.68 -33.16 2.23
CA TYR A 360 -1.44 -33.52 3.62
C TYR A 360 -2.32 -34.67 4.12
N ARG A 361 -3.05 -35.37 3.21
CA ARG A 361 -3.99 -36.45 3.56
C ARG A 361 -3.42 -37.51 4.50
N ARG A 362 -2.14 -37.87 4.35
CA ARG A 362 -1.49 -38.91 5.15
C ARG A 362 -1.28 -38.43 6.58
N GLN A 363 -0.72 -37.23 6.74
CA GLN A 363 -0.42 -36.63 8.04
C GLN A 363 -1.70 -36.38 8.85
N TYR A 364 -2.79 -35.94 8.21
CA TYR A 364 -4.07 -35.74 8.90
C TYR A 364 -4.80 -37.03 9.26
N ARG A 365 -4.49 -38.15 8.59
CA ARG A 365 -5.09 -39.46 8.88
C ARG A 365 -4.41 -40.16 10.05
N GLU A 366 -3.10 -39.95 10.19
CA GLU A 366 -2.28 -40.48 11.28
C GLU A 366 -2.74 -39.93 12.64
N VAL A 367 -3.29 -38.70 12.66
CA VAL A 367 -3.88 -38.10 13.87
C VAL A 367 -5.38 -38.33 13.89
N SER A 368 -5.75 -39.45 14.51
CA SER A 368 -7.12 -39.93 14.68
C SER A 368 -7.53 -40.12 16.14
N GLY A 369 -6.76 -39.56 17.08
CA GLY A 369 -7.20 -39.41 18.47
C GLY A 369 -8.18 -38.24 18.56
N GLY A 370 -9.39 -38.47 19.09
CA GLY A 370 -10.40 -37.43 19.27
C GLY A 370 -9.96 -36.30 20.22
N LEU A 371 -10.92 -35.51 20.71
CA LEU A 371 -10.66 -34.47 21.69
C LEU A 371 -9.85 -35.00 22.88
N SER A 372 -8.68 -34.43 23.12
CA SER A 372 -7.92 -34.66 24.36
C SER A 372 -8.41 -33.67 25.40
N ASP A 373 -9.08 -34.14 26.45
CA ASP A 373 -9.63 -33.28 27.51
C ASP A 373 -8.55 -32.43 28.18
N ARG A 374 -7.37 -33.02 28.42
CA ARG A 374 -6.20 -32.30 28.98
C ARG A 374 -5.70 -31.17 28.07
N MET A 375 -5.75 -31.40 26.76
CA MET A 375 -5.34 -30.39 25.78
C MET A 375 -6.37 -29.28 25.65
N LEU A 376 -7.66 -29.65 25.69
CA LEU A 376 -8.75 -28.69 25.71
C LEU A 376 -8.67 -27.81 26.96
N GLU A 377 -8.33 -28.36 28.13
CA GLU A 377 -8.12 -27.59 29.36
C GLU A 377 -6.94 -26.62 29.23
N ARG A 378 -5.78 -27.06 28.72
CA ARG A 378 -4.62 -26.16 28.48
C ARG A 378 -4.96 -25.02 27.52
N LEU A 379 -5.59 -25.33 26.39
CA LEU A 379 -6.01 -24.30 25.43
C LEU A 379 -7.11 -23.40 26.00
N LYS A 380 -7.96 -23.90 26.89
CA LYS A 380 -8.97 -23.10 27.61
C LYS A 380 -8.36 -22.18 28.66
N GLU A 381 -7.21 -22.54 29.23
CA GLU A 381 -6.46 -21.68 30.15
C GLU A 381 -5.78 -20.53 29.41
N ASN A 382 -5.15 -20.83 28.27
CA ASN A 382 -4.46 -19.83 27.44
C ASN A 382 -5.42 -19.01 26.56
N GLY A 383 -6.54 -19.59 26.13
CA GLY A 383 -7.54 -18.99 25.23
C GLY A 383 -8.65 -18.22 25.94
N ARG A 384 -8.33 -17.46 26.98
CA ARG A 384 -9.30 -16.62 27.70
C ARG A 384 -9.24 -15.19 27.20
N ILE A 385 -10.41 -14.57 27.07
CA ILE A 385 -10.52 -13.13 26.89
C ILE A 385 -10.01 -12.47 28.18
N THR A 386 -8.86 -11.81 28.10
CA THR A 386 -8.18 -11.18 29.23
C THR A 386 -8.92 -9.93 29.69
N GLN A 387 -9.46 -9.17 28.73
CA GLN A 387 -10.11 -7.88 28.96
C GLN A 387 -11.47 -7.77 28.24
N PRO A 388 -12.55 -8.37 28.77
CA PRO A 388 -13.84 -8.43 28.07
C PRO A 388 -14.49 -7.06 27.87
N ALA A 389 -14.32 -6.12 28.81
CA ALA A 389 -14.84 -4.76 28.68
C ALA A 389 -14.12 -4.00 27.55
N THR A 390 -12.78 -4.10 27.50
CA THR A 390 -11.96 -3.54 26.41
C THR A 390 -12.34 -4.16 25.08
N LEU A 391 -12.54 -5.48 25.03
CA LEU A 391 -12.98 -6.17 23.82
C LEU A 391 -14.35 -5.69 23.32
N ALA A 392 -15.35 -5.57 24.20
CA ALA A 392 -16.67 -5.11 23.79
C ALA A 392 -16.61 -3.69 23.20
N LYS A 393 -15.87 -2.81 23.88
CA LYS A 393 -15.61 -1.43 23.45
C LYS A 393 -14.86 -1.37 22.12
N ALA A 394 -13.68 -1.98 22.05
CA ALA A 394 -12.82 -1.96 20.87
C ALA A 394 -13.46 -2.68 19.68
N GLY A 395 -14.13 -3.80 19.93
CA GLY A 395 -14.89 -4.54 18.92
C GLY A 395 -16.06 -3.75 18.35
N ALA A 396 -16.77 -2.96 19.19
CA ALA A 396 -17.81 -2.06 18.70
C ALA A 396 -17.23 -0.96 17.80
N VAL A 397 -16.13 -0.33 18.20
CA VAL A 397 -15.45 0.69 17.36
C VAL A 397 -14.98 0.08 16.04
N PHE A 398 -14.35 -1.10 16.10
CA PHE A 398 -13.90 -1.82 14.93
C PHE A 398 -15.04 -2.18 13.98
N ALA A 399 -16.17 -2.66 14.50
CA ALA A 399 -17.36 -2.94 13.70
C ALA A 399 -17.93 -1.69 13.03
N VAL A 400 -18.02 -0.56 13.75
CA VAL A 400 -18.43 0.72 13.17
C VAL A 400 -17.45 1.18 12.09
N MET A 401 -16.14 1.03 12.33
CA MET A 401 -15.12 1.38 11.36
C MET A 401 -15.23 0.54 10.08
N LEU A 402 -15.49 -0.77 10.18
CA LEU A 402 -15.75 -1.63 9.02
C LEU A 402 -16.99 -1.19 8.24
N LEU A 403 -18.07 -0.82 8.93
CA LEU A 403 -19.26 -0.26 8.28
C LEU A 403 -18.93 1.06 7.57
N LEU A 404 -18.14 1.93 8.19
CA LEU A 404 -17.68 3.16 7.57
C LEU A 404 -16.75 2.90 6.37
N PHE A 405 -15.92 1.85 6.38
CA PHE A 405 -15.17 1.50 5.17
C PHE A 405 -16.09 1.10 4.01
N VAL A 406 -17.12 0.29 4.29
CA VAL A 406 -18.06 -0.18 3.26
C VAL A 406 -18.97 0.94 2.74
N PHE A 407 -19.47 1.82 3.62
CA PHE A 407 -20.48 2.82 3.26
C PHE A 407 -19.93 4.26 3.22
N GLY A 408 -18.70 4.49 3.65
CA GLY A 408 -18.09 5.81 3.83
C GLY A 408 -17.95 6.61 2.55
N GLU A 409 -17.79 5.94 1.41
CA GLU A 409 -17.73 6.60 0.11
C GLU A 409 -18.99 7.42 -0.18
N ARG A 410 -20.16 6.98 0.30
CA ARG A 410 -21.44 7.73 0.19
C ARG A 410 -21.42 9.04 0.97
N PHE A 411 -20.52 9.17 1.94
CA PHE A 411 -20.33 10.34 2.77
C PHE A 411 -19.04 11.09 2.41
N HIS A 412 -18.43 10.80 1.25
CA HIS A 412 -17.14 11.36 0.83
C HIS A 412 -15.98 11.09 1.82
N LEU A 413 -16.07 10.01 2.60
CA LEU A 413 -15.00 9.59 3.49
C LEU A 413 -14.00 8.72 2.74
N ILE A 414 -12.75 9.19 2.65
CA ILE A 414 -11.64 8.37 2.21
C ILE A 414 -11.23 7.36 3.32
N PRO A 415 -10.72 6.17 2.95
CA PRO A 415 -10.33 5.15 3.91
C PRO A 415 -9.34 5.63 4.99
N ALA A 416 -8.33 6.43 4.62
CA ALA A 416 -7.34 6.95 5.55
C ALA A 416 -7.97 7.76 6.70
N VAL A 417 -8.91 8.65 6.37
CA VAL A 417 -9.64 9.46 7.35
C VAL A 417 -10.49 8.56 8.26
N THR A 418 -11.15 7.55 7.69
CA THR A 418 -11.94 6.58 8.46
C THR A 418 -11.07 5.84 9.48
N ALA A 419 -9.87 5.41 9.08
CA ALA A 419 -8.93 4.71 9.95
C ALA A 419 -8.41 5.60 11.08
N ILE A 420 -8.03 6.86 10.80
CA ILE A 420 -7.60 7.81 11.84
C ILE A 420 -8.74 8.08 12.82
N LEU A 421 -9.96 8.34 12.33
CA LEU A 421 -11.12 8.58 13.18
C LEU A 421 -11.40 7.38 14.08
N GLY A 422 -11.36 6.17 13.53
CA GLY A 422 -11.53 4.92 14.28
C GLY A 422 -10.44 4.73 15.34
N ALA A 423 -9.18 4.95 14.98
CA ALA A 423 -8.03 4.84 15.88
C ALA A 423 -8.12 5.84 17.04
N VAL A 424 -8.34 7.12 16.75
CA VAL A 424 -8.46 8.16 17.79
C VAL A 424 -9.65 7.90 18.69
N PHE A 425 -10.81 7.55 18.12
CA PHE A 425 -12.00 7.23 18.91
C PHE A 425 -11.78 5.99 19.80
N MET A 426 -11.08 4.97 19.30
CA MET A 426 -10.71 3.79 20.08
C MET A 426 -9.84 4.15 21.28
N LEU A 427 -8.82 4.98 21.08
CA LEU A 427 -7.93 5.42 22.15
C LEU A 427 -8.66 6.23 23.22
N LEU A 428 -9.56 7.13 22.81
CA LEU A 428 -10.35 7.92 23.75
C LEU A 428 -11.32 7.07 24.57
N LEU A 429 -11.84 5.99 23.99
CA LEU A 429 -12.88 5.16 24.60
C LEU A 429 -12.32 4.03 25.48
N VAL A 430 -11.15 3.50 25.10
CA VAL A 430 -10.39 2.50 25.86
C VAL A 430 -9.47 3.15 26.89
N GLU A 431 -9.15 4.44 26.74
CA GLU A 431 -8.23 5.20 27.60
C GLU A 431 -6.80 4.61 27.61
N THR A 432 -6.35 4.15 26.45
CA THR A 432 -5.01 3.55 26.27
C THR A 432 -3.91 4.60 26.38
N ASP A 433 -2.75 4.23 26.94
CA ASP A 433 -1.59 5.14 26.97
C ASP A 433 -1.07 5.35 25.54
N ILE A 434 -0.99 6.62 25.11
CA ILE A 434 -0.46 7.01 23.81
C ILE A 434 0.97 6.48 23.59
N ARG A 435 1.79 6.38 24.65
CA ARG A 435 3.15 5.83 24.55
C ARG A 435 3.14 4.35 24.23
N GLU A 436 2.19 3.60 24.78
CA GLU A 436 2.00 2.19 24.46
C GLU A 436 1.51 2.04 23.03
N MET A 437 0.55 2.86 22.61
CA MET A 437 0.10 2.93 21.21
C MET A 437 1.23 3.21 20.22
N LEU A 438 2.07 4.21 20.48
CA LEU A 438 3.20 4.55 19.61
C LEU A 438 4.23 3.41 19.50
N ARG A 439 4.27 2.49 20.46
CA ARG A 439 5.12 1.28 20.40
C ARG A 439 4.48 0.16 19.58
N ILE A 440 3.16 0.12 19.49
CA ILE A 440 2.44 -0.89 18.70
C ILE A 440 2.51 -0.57 17.20
N VAL A 441 2.54 0.72 16.85
CA VAL A 441 2.70 1.15 15.45
C VAL A 441 4.05 0.67 14.90
N ASP A 442 4.00 -0.06 13.78
CA ASP A 442 5.20 -0.47 13.07
C ASP A 442 5.74 0.67 12.20
N TRP A 443 6.56 1.51 12.82
CA TRP A 443 7.27 2.59 12.14
C TRP A 443 8.19 2.09 11.03
N THR A 444 8.67 0.85 11.09
CA THR A 444 9.56 0.32 10.05
C THR A 444 8.82 0.11 8.74
N THR A 445 7.57 -0.37 8.80
CA THR A 445 6.68 -0.49 7.64
C THR A 445 6.27 0.87 7.08
N LEU A 446 5.94 1.84 7.93
CA LEU A 446 5.59 3.20 7.46
C LEU A 446 6.78 3.88 6.76
N MET A 447 7.98 3.82 7.35
CA MET A 447 9.19 4.36 6.73
C MET A 447 9.56 3.63 5.44
N PHE A 448 9.29 2.32 5.37
CA PHE A 448 9.47 1.54 4.15
C PHE A 448 8.58 2.04 3.01
N PHE A 449 7.29 2.29 3.23
CA PHE A 449 6.40 2.83 2.19
C PHE A 449 6.81 4.22 1.73
N ILE A 450 7.15 5.12 2.66
CA ILE A 450 7.63 6.47 2.31
C ILE A 450 8.84 6.38 1.39
N ALA A 451 9.85 5.59 1.78
CA ALA A 451 11.08 5.42 1.00
C ALA A 451 10.82 4.73 -0.35
N LEU A 452 9.98 3.68 -0.36
CA LEU A 452 9.59 2.95 -1.56
C LEU A 452 8.92 3.88 -2.58
N PHE A 453 7.97 4.72 -2.14
CA PHE A 453 7.30 5.68 -3.00
C PHE A 453 8.25 6.72 -3.59
N MET A 454 9.23 7.20 -2.82
CA MET A 454 10.25 8.12 -3.34
C MET A 454 11.10 7.46 -4.43
N VAL A 455 11.51 6.20 -4.25
CA VAL A 455 12.27 5.46 -5.27
C VAL A 455 11.40 5.18 -6.51
N ILE A 456 10.11 4.87 -6.32
CA ILE A 456 9.17 4.69 -7.44
C ILE A 456 8.96 6.00 -8.21
N GLY A 457 8.81 7.11 -7.50
CA GLY A 457 8.76 8.44 -8.11
C GLY A 457 9.99 8.74 -8.96
N ALA A 458 11.18 8.31 -8.51
CA ALA A 458 12.42 8.46 -9.26
C ALA A 458 12.42 7.70 -10.59
N ILE A 459 12.02 6.42 -10.59
CA ILE A 459 11.93 5.63 -11.84
C ILE A 459 10.77 6.08 -12.73
N GLN A 460 9.74 6.73 -12.17
CA GLN A 460 8.65 7.33 -12.92
C GLN A 460 9.09 8.61 -13.64
N GLU A 461 9.79 9.52 -12.94
CA GLU A 461 10.32 10.76 -13.53
C GLU A 461 11.31 10.47 -14.66
N VAL A 462 12.26 9.54 -14.46
CA VAL A 462 13.23 9.17 -15.50
C VAL A 462 12.60 8.38 -16.66
N GLY A 463 11.37 7.89 -16.51
CA GLY A 463 10.59 7.28 -17.61
C GLY A 463 10.74 5.79 -17.80
N LEU A 464 11.33 5.06 -16.85
CA LEU A 464 11.42 3.60 -16.91
C LEU A 464 10.02 2.96 -16.97
N ILE A 465 9.10 3.48 -16.15
CA ILE A 465 7.74 2.94 -16.07
C ILE A 465 7.00 3.09 -17.40
N SER A 466 7.11 4.26 -18.05
CA SER A 466 6.55 4.50 -19.39
C SER A 466 7.10 3.51 -20.43
N MET A 467 8.39 3.17 -20.37
CA MET A 467 8.99 2.20 -21.29
C MET A 467 8.45 0.78 -21.08
N ILE A 468 8.33 0.34 -19.82
CA ILE A 468 7.75 -0.97 -19.49
C ILE A 468 6.30 -1.04 -19.98
N ALA A 469 5.52 0.00 -19.72
CA ALA A 469 4.11 0.07 -20.11
C ALA A 469 3.91 0.04 -21.63
N ALA A 470 4.75 0.76 -22.39
CA ALA A 470 4.75 0.69 -23.85
C ALA A 470 5.13 -0.69 -24.38
N GLY A 471 6.14 -1.35 -23.77
CA GLY A 471 6.54 -2.70 -24.13
C GLY A 471 5.41 -3.72 -23.93
N ILE A 472 4.71 -3.65 -22.79
CA ILE A 472 3.54 -4.51 -22.55
C ILE A 472 2.43 -4.21 -23.55
N LYS A 473 2.13 -2.92 -23.81
CA LYS A 473 1.10 -2.50 -24.78
C LYS A 473 1.36 -3.06 -26.18
N GLN A 474 2.63 -3.13 -26.62
CA GLN A 474 2.98 -3.74 -27.92
C GLN A 474 2.65 -5.23 -27.99
N VAL A 475 2.78 -5.96 -26.87
CA VAL A 475 2.48 -7.39 -26.80
C VAL A 475 0.97 -7.64 -26.73
N VAL A 476 0.25 -6.87 -25.92
CA VAL A 476 -1.17 -7.13 -25.63
C VAL A 476 -2.11 -6.46 -26.64
N GLY A 477 -1.66 -5.41 -27.32
CA GLY A 477 -2.46 -4.58 -28.23
C GLY A 477 -3.65 -3.95 -27.51
N GLU A 478 -4.84 -4.09 -28.11
CA GLU A 478 -6.11 -3.62 -27.55
C GLU A 478 -6.91 -4.75 -26.87
N ASN A 479 -6.33 -5.94 -26.72
CA ASN A 479 -7.04 -7.10 -26.18
C ASN A 479 -7.06 -7.08 -24.64
N LEU A 480 -8.22 -6.76 -24.06
CA LEU A 480 -8.43 -6.70 -22.61
C LEU A 480 -8.14 -8.04 -21.92
N THR A 481 -8.62 -9.15 -22.49
CA THR A 481 -8.43 -10.49 -21.92
C THR A 481 -6.95 -10.86 -21.86
N LEU A 482 -6.21 -10.63 -22.94
CA LEU A 482 -4.77 -10.88 -23.00
C LEU A 482 -4.03 -9.98 -22.00
N SER A 483 -4.43 -8.71 -21.90
CA SER A 483 -3.86 -7.77 -20.94
C SER A 483 -4.07 -8.23 -19.50
N LEU A 484 -5.28 -8.68 -19.17
CA LEU A 484 -5.61 -9.22 -17.85
C LEU A 484 -4.76 -10.47 -17.54
N MET A 485 -4.65 -11.40 -18.49
CA MET A 485 -3.82 -12.60 -18.33
C MET A 485 -2.35 -12.25 -18.12
N VAL A 486 -1.80 -11.32 -18.91
CA VAL A 486 -0.41 -10.88 -18.79
C VAL A 486 -0.18 -10.24 -17.42
N ILE A 487 -1.05 -9.34 -16.95
CA ILE A 487 -0.90 -8.71 -15.64
C ILE A 487 -1.00 -9.72 -14.50
N ILE A 488 -1.99 -10.63 -14.53
CA ILE A 488 -2.17 -11.64 -13.48
C ILE A 488 -0.96 -12.59 -13.41
N TRP A 489 -0.57 -13.18 -14.54
CA TRP A 489 0.48 -14.21 -14.53
C TRP A 489 1.89 -13.63 -14.40
N SER A 490 2.18 -12.48 -15.02
CA SER A 490 3.44 -11.78 -14.74
C SER A 490 3.51 -11.34 -13.28
N GLY A 491 2.39 -10.88 -12.71
CA GLY A 491 2.28 -10.58 -11.30
C GLY A 491 2.55 -11.78 -10.41
N ALA A 492 1.93 -12.91 -10.72
CA ALA A 492 2.11 -14.15 -9.97
C ALA A 492 3.56 -14.65 -9.99
N LEU A 493 4.20 -14.60 -11.16
CA LEU A 493 5.59 -15.04 -11.33
C LEU A 493 6.59 -14.10 -10.66
N LEU A 494 6.47 -12.79 -10.92
CA LEU A 494 7.41 -11.80 -10.40
C LEU A 494 7.27 -11.64 -8.89
N SER A 495 6.03 -11.63 -8.38
CA SER A 495 5.79 -11.59 -6.93
C SER A 495 6.16 -12.91 -6.23
N GLY A 496 6.35 -14.00 -6.96
CA GLY A 496 6.96 -15.20 -6.41
C GLY A 496 8.44 -15.01 -6.07
N VAL A 497 9.13 -14.06 -6.70
CA VAL A 497 10.57 -13.82 -6.52
C VAL A 497 10.85 -12.54 -5.74
N ILE A 498 10.00 -11.53 -5.91
CA ILE A 498 10.09 -10.21 -5.30
C ILE A 498 8.93 -10.08 -4.31
N ASP A 499 9.16 -9.47 -3.15
CA ASP A 499 8.09 -9.19 -2.19
C ASP A 499 6.93 -8.45 -2.89
N ASN A 500 5.71 -8.82 -2.53
CA ASN A 500 4.50 -8.44 -3.26
C ASN A 500 4.22 -6.92 -3.20
N ILE A 501 4.65 -6.25 -2.13
CA ILE A 501 4.47 -4.81 -1.96
C ILE A 501 5.29 -3.99 -2.97
N PRO A 502 6.64 -4.05 -2.99
CA PRO A 502 7.44 -3.24 -3.91
C PRO A 502 7.16 -3.60 -5.38
N PHE A 503 6.85 -4.86 -5.68
CA PHE A 503 6.40 -5.25 -7.01
C PHE A 503 5.09 -4.56 -7.42
N THR A 504 4.06 -4.63 -6.57
CA THR A 504 2.75 -4.01 -6.85
C THR A 504 2.90 -2.52 -7.09
N ALA A 505 3.61 -1.83 -6.20
CA ALA A 505 3.79 -0.39 -6.25
C ALA A 505 4.45 0.05 -7.57
N ALA A 506 5.42 -0.71 -8.07
CA ALA A 506 6.08 -0.43 -9.36
C ALA A 506 5.19 -0.71 -10.58
N MET A 507 4.27 -1.67 -10.47
CA MET A 507 3.32 -2.00 -11.54
C MET A 507 2.10 -1.08 -11.58
N LEU A 508 1.80 -0.31 -10.52
CA LEU A 508 0.64 0.57 -10.49
C LEU A 508 0.59 1.54 -11.68
N PRO A 509 1.66 2.29 -12.02
CA PRO A 509 1.55 3.24 -13.13
C PRO A 509 1.57 2.54 -14.49
N VAL A 510 2.19 1.36 -14.59
CA VAL A 510 2.08 0.48 -15.77
C VAL A 510 0.62 0.08 -16.02
N VAL A 511 -0.05 -0.45 -15.00
CA VAL A 511 -1.46 -0.87 -15.08
C VAL A 511 -2.37 0.33 -15.31
N GLY A 512 -2.08 1.47 -14.68
CA GLY A 512 -2.80 2.72 -14.92
C GLY A 512 -2.73 3.18 -16.38
N TYR A 513 -1.54 3.11 -16.99
CA TYR A 513 -1.36 3.43 -18.42
C TYR A 513 -2.15 2.46 -19.32
N LEU A 514 -2.06 1.14 -19.07
CA LEU A 514 -2.80 0.15 -19.85
C LEU A 514 -4.32 0.34 -19.68
N THR A 515 -4.77 0.67 -18.47
CA THR A 515 -6.19 0.91 -18.17
C THR A 515 -6.77 2.10 -18.94
N ARG A 516 -5.97 3.15 -19.17
CA ARG A 516 -6.39 4.34 -19.94
C ARG A 516 -6.31 4.12 -21.44
N THR A 517 -5.43 3.23 -21.90
CA THR A 517 -5.13 3.06 -23.33
C THR A 517 -5.84 1.89 -23.98
N ILE A 518 -6.26 0.89 -23.21
CA ILE A 518 -6.94 -0.29 -23.73
C ILE A 518 -8.46 -0.11 -23.65
N PRO A 519 -9.19 -0.31 -24.76
CA PRO A 519 -10.65 -0.26 -24.76
C PRO A 519 -11.26 -1.18 -23.69
N SER A 520 -12.34 -0.75 -23.05
CA SER A 520 -13.05 -1.49 -22.00
C SER A 520 -12.28 -1.76 -20.70
N ALA A 521 -11.00 -1.36 -20.59
CA ALA A 521 -10.23 -1.49 -19.34
C ALA A 521 -10.68 -0.51 -18.25
N SER A 522 -11.50 0.49 -18.58
CA SER A 522 -12.10 1.47 -17.65
C SER A 522 -12.84 0.86 -16.45
N SER A 523 -13.21 -0.42 -16.52
CA SER A 523 -13.77 -1.21 -15.43
C SER A 523 -12.80 -1.46 -14.26
N LYS A 524 -11.54 -0.99 -14.37
CA LYS A 524 -10.45 -1.20 -13.41
C LYS A 524 -10.07 -2.68 -13.23
N VAL A 525 -10.52 -3.57 -14.13
CA VAL A 525 -10.25 -5.01 -14.06
C VAL A 525 -8.77 -5.37 -14.02
N LEU A 526 -7.90 -4.58 -14.68
CA LEU A 526 -6.46 -4.80 -14.65
C LEU A 526 -5.85 -4.57 -13.27
N PHE A 527 -6.43 -3.66 -12.46
CA PHE A 527 -6.01 -3.44 -11.08
C PHE A 527 -6.44 -4.60 -10.16
N TYR A 528 -7.65 -5.14 -10.35
CA TYR A 528 -8.06 -6.38 -9.68
C TYR A 528 -7.18 -7.57 -10.09
N GLY A 529 -6.80 -7.64 -11.37
CA GLY A 529 -5.84 -8.62 -11.87
C GLY A 529 -4.46 -8.48 -11.21
N LEU A 530 -3.96 -7.25 -11.04
CA LEU A 530 -2.72 -6.99 -10.34
C LEU A 530 -2.81 -7.42 -8.86
N SER A 531 -3.93 -7.16 -8.19
CA SER A 531 -4.18 -7.62 -6.81
C SER A 531 -4.11 -9.15 -6.72
N VAL A 532 -4.85 -9.87 -7.56
CA VAL A 532 -4.84 -11.35 -7.61
C VAL A 532 -3.43 -11.86 -7.91
N GLY A 533 -2.79 -11.35 -8.97
CA GLY A 533 -1.47 -11.79 -9.40
C GLY A 533 -0.39 -11.55 -8.35
N SER A 534 -0.28 -10.33 -7.82
CA SER A 534 0.75 -9.97 -6.84
C SER A 534 0.56 -10.70 -5.51
N ALA A 535 -0.62 -10.61 -4.90
CA ALA A 535 -0.81 -11.13 -3.55
C ALA A 535 -0.86 -12.67 -3.50
N MET A 536 -1.55 -13.33 -4.45
CA MET A 536 -1.51 -14.79 -4.53
C MET A 536 -0.17 -15.27 -5.09
N GLY A 537 0.50 -14.50 -5.94
CA GLY A 537 1.85 -14.79 -6.46
C GLY A 537 2.88 -15.06 -5.38
N GLY A 538 2.83 -14.26 -4.30
CA GLY A 538 3.68 -14.39 -3.13
C GLY A 538 3.57 -15.73 -2.40
N ASN A 539 2.57 -16.55 -2.70
CA ASN A 539 2.46 -17.93 -2.21
C ASN A 539 3.40 -18.91 -2.91
N SER A 540 4.05 -18.53 -4.02
CA SER A 540 4.88 -19.44 -4.80
C SER A 540 6.14 -19.85 -4.05
N THR A 541 6.77 -18.90 -3.36
CA THR A 541 8.06 -19.10 -2.69
C THR A 541 8.06 -18.54 -1.28
N LEU A 542 9.04 -18.95 -0.47
CA LEU A 542 9.16 -18.53 0.92
C LEU A 542 9.37 -17.01 1.06
N ILE A 543 10.10 -16.39 0.13
CA ILE A 543 10.43 -14.95 0.14
C ILE A 543 9.39 -14.09 -0.59
N GLY A 544 8.40 -14.70 -1.26
CA GLY A 544 7.44 -13.99 -2.10
C GLY A 544 6.47 -13.08 -1.33
N SER A 545 6.35 -13.25 -0.02
CA SER A 545 5.60 -12.32 0.83
C SER A 545 6.08 -12.32 2.28
N SER A 546 5.98 -11.15 2.91
CA SER A 546 6.30 -10.95 4.34
C SER A 546 5.65 -11.97 5.33
N PRO A 547 4.35 -12.35 5.25
CA PRO A 547 3.76 -13.32 6.17
C PRO A 547 4.39 -14.72 6.10
N ASN A 548 4.91 -15.13 4.92
CA ASN A 548 5.60 -16.40 4.77
C ASN A 548 6.85 -16.45 5.68
N MET A 549 7.60 -15.35 5.69
CA MET A 549 8.85 -15.19 6.42
C MET A 549 8.62 -15.04 7.92
N VAL A 550 7.58 -14.30 8.30
CA VAL A 550 7.15 -14.20 9.71
C VAL A 550 6.81 -15.58 10.26
N ALA A 551 5.98 -16.34 9.56
CA ALA A 551 5.61 -17.68 9.99
C ALA A 551 6.82 -18.62 10.05
N ALA A 552 7.73 -18.54 9.07
CA ALA A 552 8.97 -19.33 9.06
C ALA A 552 9.88 -19.00 10.26
N GLY A 553 10.03 -17.72 10.60
CA GLY A 553 10.80 -17.30 11.78
C GLY A 553 10.19 -17.79 13.09
N ILE A 554 8.86 -17.82 13.19
CA ILE A 554 8.14 -18.34 14.37
C ILE A 554 8.36 -19.86 14.49
N THR A 555 8.20 -20.62 13.41
CA THR A 555 8.37 -22.08 13.46
C THR A 555 9.83 -22.50 13.65
N GLU A 556 10.78 -21.75 13.09
CA GLU A 556 12.22 -22.01 13.24
C GLU A 556 12.67 -21.90 14.70
N ARG A 557 12.15 -20.92 15.45
CA ARG A 557 12.40 -20.78 16.91
C ARG A 557 11.94 -21.99 17.71
N ALA A 558 10.95 -22.73 17.21
CA ALA A 558 10.44 -23.96 17.81
C ALA A 558 11.09 -25.23 17.25
N GLY A 559 12.13 -25.11 16.43
CA GLY A 559 12.85 -26.24 15.83
C GLY A 559 12.23 -26.78 14.52
N TYR A 560 11.18 -26.14 14.00
CA TYR A 560 10.52 -26.55 12.75
C TYR A 560 10.86 -25.57 11.63
N ARG A 561 11.97 -25.83 10.94
CA ARG A 561 12.44 -24.97 9.85
C ARG A 561 11.64 -25.17 8.56
N ILE A 562 11.05 -24.10 8.03
CA ILE A 562 10.48 -24.07 6.68
C ILE A 562 11.62 -23.81 5.70
N THR A 563 12.02 -24.82 4.93
CA THR A 563 13.02 -24.62 3.87
C THR A 563 12.38 -24.05 2.62
N TYR A 564 13.14 -23.30 1.83
CA TYR A 564 12.70 -22.77 0.54
C TYR A 564 12.09 -23.86 -0.36
N MET A 565 12.76 -25.02 -0.47
CA MET A 565 12.27 -26.13 -1.30
C MET A 565 11.04 -26.82 -0.72
N THR A 566 10.90 -26.89 0.61
CA THR A 566 9.68 -27.40 1.26
C THR A 566 8.50 -26.50 0.91
N PHE A 567 8.68 -25.19 1.02
CA PHE A 567 7.62 -24.23 0.71
C PHE A 567 7.29 -24.24 -0.78
N LEU A 568 8.29 -24.16 -1.67
CA LEU A 568 8.12 -24.13 -3.12
C LEU A 568 7.29 -25.32 -3.65
N LYS A 569 7.53 -26.53 -3.13
CA LYS A 569 6.81 -27.75 -3.54
C LYS A 569 5.31 -27.71 -3.25
N VAL A 570 4.90 -26.95 -2.24
CA VAL A 570 3.49 -26.82 -1.82
C VAL A 570 2.90 -25.51 -2.35
N GLY A 571 3.65 -24.43 -2.23
CA GLY A 571 3.27 -23.07 -2.57
C GLY A 571 3.13 -22.84 -4.07
N LEU A 572 4.06 -23.31 -4.91
CA LEU A 572 3.99 -23.09 -6.35
C LEU A 572 2.75 -23.74 -6.99
N PRO A 573 2.43 -25.03 -6.75
CA PRO A 573 1.20 -25.63 -7.28
C PRO A 573 -0.06 -24.97 -6.72
N ALA A 574 -0.07 -24.61 -5.43
CA ALA A 574 -1.17 -23.88 -4.80
C ALA A 574 -1.39 -22.51 -5.46
N THR A 575 -0.31 -21.80 -5.79
CA THR A 575 -0.35 -20.48 -6.44
C THR A 575 -0.92 -20.58 -7.84
N VAL A 576 -0.43 -21.51 -8.66
CA VAL A 576 -0.97 -21.75 -10.01
C VAL A 576 -2.47 -22.04 -9.95
N LEU A 577 -2.90 -22.89 -9.01
CA LEU A 577 -4.32 -23.22 -8.84
C LEU A 577 -5.16 -22.01 -8.42
N THR A 578 -4.71 -21.28 -7.40
CA THR A 578 -5.48 -20.17 -6.78
C THR A 578 -5.53 -18.94 -7.68
N VAL A 579 -4.41 -18.60 -8.33
CA VAL A 579 -4.34 -17.56 -9.36
C VAL A 579 -5.24 -17.89 -10.53
N ALA A 580 -5.28 -19.15 -10.99
CA ALA A 580 -6.19 -19.57 -12.04
C ALA A 580 -7.67 -19.42 -11.65
N MET A 581 -8.03 -19.72 -10.40
CA MET A 581 -9.40 -19.50 -9.91
C MET A 581 -9.75 -18.02 -9.81
N GLY A 582 -8.83 -17.18 -9.33
CA GLY A 582 -9.00 -15.73 -9.30
C GLY A 582 -9.15 -15.14 -10.71
N MET A 583 -8.32 -15.57 -11.66
CA MET A 583 -8.42 -15.19 -13.06
C MET A 583 -9.75 -15.63 -13.68
N LEU A 584 -10.16 -16.88 -13.46
CA LEU A 584 -11.43 -17.40 -13.97
C LEU A 584 -12.61 -16.55 -13.50
N TRP A 585 -12.63 -16.18 -12.22
CA TRP A 585 -13.65 -15.29 -11.68
C TRP A 585 -13.64 -13.92 -12.36
N LEU A 586 -12.47 -13.29 -12.50
CA LEU A 586 -12.37 -11.98 -13.14
C LEU A 586 -12.84 -12.01 -14.61
N LEU A 587 -12.55 -13.10 -15.34
CA LEU A 587 -13.03 -13.32 -16.72
C LEU A 587 -14.54 -13.57 -16.83
N ILE A 588 -15.18 -14.08 -15.78
CA ILE A 588 -16.64 -14.27 -15.74
C ILE A 588 -17.32 -12.95 -15.39
N ARG A 589 -16.70 -12.14 -14.52
CA ARG A 589 -17.28 -10.92 -13.96
C ARG A 589 -17.24 -9.72 -14.91
N PHE A 590 -16.17 -9.60 -15.71
CA PHE A 590 -15.85 -8.51 -16.63
C PHE A 590 -15.64 -9.06 -18.04
#